data_AF-A0A6B3FT11-F1
#
_entry.id   AF-A0A6B3FT11-F1
#
_cell.length_a   1.000
_cell.length_b   1.000
_cell.length_c   1.000
_cell.angle_alpha   90.00
_cell.angle_beta   90.00
_cell.angle_gamma   90.00
#
_symmetry.space_group_name_H-M   'P 1'
#
loop_
_entity.id
_entity.type
_entity.pdbx_description
1 polymer ?
#
loop_
_entity_poly.entity_id
_entity_poly.type
_entity_poly.pdbx_seq_one_letter_code
_entity_poly.pdbx_strand_id
1 'polypeptide(L)'
;ERLRFGAYDVMILDRDLPGLHGDEVCRRVVALRLLTRILMLTAAGTVRDRVAGLGLGADDYLTKPFAYDELLARVLALGRRARPALPPVLERAGLTLDTARRQVCRDGRFLSLSRKEFAVLETLLRAEGAVVSGEDLIEEVWEADTSY
;
A
#
# COMPACT_ATOMS: atom_id res chain seq x y z
N GLU A 1 11.16 14.38 11.13
CA GLU A 1 11.55 13.26 10.26
C GLU A 1 11.10 13.52 8.82
N ARG A 2 11.89 13.11 7.82
CA ARG A 2 11.52 13.24 6.40
C ARG A 2 10.69 12.02 5.99
N LEU A 3 9.41 12.22 5.67
CA LEU A 3 8.56 11.21 5.04
C LEU A 3 9.18 10.78 3.71
N ARG A 4 9.52 9.49 3.56
CA ARG A 4 9.85 8.89 2.27
C ARG A 4 8.53 8.56 1.57
N PHE A 5 8.10 9.45 0.67
CA PHE A 5 6.89 9.24 -0.09
C PHE A 5 7.06 8.02 -1.03
N GLY A 6 6.19 7.00 -0.89
CA GLY A 6 6.23 5.76 -1.69
C GLY A 6 6.28 4.44 -0.91
N ALA A 7 6.56 4.47 0.41
CA ALA A 7 6.62 3.27 1.26
C ALA A 7 5.30 2.92 1.97
N TYR A 8 4.24 3.73 1.79
CA TYR A 8 2.97 3.56 2.49
C TYR A 8 1.82 3.36 1.50
N ASP A 9 0.96 2.37 1.75
CA ASP A 9 -0.22 2.07 0.93
C ASP A 9 -1.31 3.16 1.09
N VAL A 10 -1.46 3.72 2.30
CA VAL A 10 -2.43 4.77 2.62
C VAL A 10 -1.78 5.86 3.49
N MET A 11 -2.00 7.12 3.13
CA MET A 11 -1.62 8.30 3.91
C MET A 11 -2.88 8.97 4.47
N ILE A 12 -2.96 9.06 5.79
CA ILE A 12 -3.98 9.85 6.49
C ILE A 12 -3.41 11.27 6.66
N LEU A 13 -4.08 12.26 6.08
CA LEU A 13 -3.57 13.63 6.01
C LEU A 13 -4.56 14.58 6.67
N ASP A 14 -4.11 15.33 7.68
CA ASP A 14 -4.90 16.43 8.21
C ASP A 14 -4.90 17.60 7.22
N ARG A 15 -6.06 18.21 6.99
CA ARG A 15 -6.16 19.37 6.12
C ARG A 15 -5.54 20.61 6.77
N ASP A 16 -5.80 20.80 8.06
CA ASP A 16 -5.43 22.00 8.82
C ASP A 16 -4.06 21.83 9.50
N LEU A 17 -3.10 21.25 8.77
CA LEU A 17 -1.73 21.08 9.26
C LEU A 17 -1.08 22.44 9.57
N PRO A 18 -0.36 22.58 10.70
CA PRO A 18 0.39 23.78 11.01
C PRO A 18 1.55 23.97 10.01
N GLY A 19 1.68 25.18 9.47
CA GLY A 19 2.76 25.55 8.54
C GLY A 19 2.43 25.29 7.07
N LEU A 20 2.24 24.02 6.67
CA LEU A 20 1.90 23.65 5.29
C LEU A 20 0.51 23.02 5.24
N HIS A 21 -0.40 23.67 4.52
CA HIS A 21 -1.78 23.19 4.38
C HIS A 21 -1.82 21.80 3.72
N GLY A 22 -2.67 20.90 4.22
CA GLY A 22 -2.78 19.52 3.70
C GLY A 22 -3.08 19.47 2.21
N ASP A 23 -3.86 20.43 1.69
CA ASP A 23 -4.13 20.58 0.26
C ASP A 23 -2.86 20.74 -0.60
N GLU A 24 -1.80 21.35 -0.06
CA GLU A 24 -0.52 21.47 -0.76
C GLU A 24 0.30 20.19 -0.67
N VAL A 25 0.27 19.51 0.47
CA VAL A 25 0.88 18.17 0.62
C VAL A 25 0.25 17.18 -0.37
N CYS A 26 -1.08 17.17 -0.46
CA CYS A 26 -1.84 16.35 -1.40
C CYS A 26 -1.40 16.60 -2.85
N ARG A 27 -1.34 17.87 -3.28
CA ARG A 27 -0.88 18.23 -4.62
C ARG A 27 0.54 17.74 -4.92
N ARG A 28 1.46 17.84 -3.95
CA ARG A 28 2.84 17.35 -4.11
C ARG A 28 2.89 15.84 -4.26
N VAL A 29 2.15 15.09 -3.43
CA VAL A 29 2.10 13.61 -3.51
C VAL A 29 1.49 13.15 -4.83
N VAL A 30 0.40 13.77 -5.27
CA VAL A 30 -0.24 13.47 -6.56
C VAL A 30 0.69 13.80 -7.74
N ALA A 31 1.40 14.93 -7.69
CA ALA A 31 2.36 15.31 -8.72
C ALA A 31 3.55 14.32 -8.85
N LEU A 32 3.93 13.67 -7.75
CA LEU A 32 4.95 12.62 -7.73
C LEU A 32 4.47 11.28 -8.30
N ARG A 33 3.17 11.15 -8.66
CA ARG A 33 2.55 9.95 -9.24
C ARG A 33 2.78 8.67 -8.41
N LEU A 34 2.74 8.82 -7.10
CA LEU A 34 2.91 7.70 -6.18
C LEU A 34 1.65 6.85 -6.10
N LEU A 35 1.79 5.57 -5.75
CA LEU A 35 0.66 4.64 -5.57
C LEU A 35 -0.06 4.84 -4.22
N THR A 36 0.51 5.63 -3.32
CA THR A 36 -0.05 5.93 -2.00
C THR A 36 -1.42 6.59 -2.13
N ARG A 37 -2.43 6.00 -1.48
CA ARG A 37 -3.79 6.55 -1.43
C ARG A 37 -3.92 7.59 -0.32
N ILE A 38 -4.67 8.66 -0.55
CA ILE A 38 -4.78 9.78 0.40
C ILE A 38 -6.18 9.82 1.00
N LEU A 39 -6.27 9.67 2.34
CA LEU A 39 -7.46 9.96 3.13
C LEU A 39 -7.28 11.32 3.82
N MET A 40 -8.05 12.31 3.40
CA MET A 40 -7.99 13.66 3.99
C MET A 40 -8.94 13.78 5.19
N LEU A 41 -8.42 14.20 6.35
CA LEU A 41 -9.19 14.57 7.53
C LEU A 41 -9.50 16.07 7.51
N THR A 42 -10.76 16.45 7.72
CA THR A 42 -11.13 17.88 7.64
C THR A 42 -12.20 18.26 8.66
N ALA A 43 -12.14 19.47 9.21
CA ALA A 43 -13.25 20.04 9.98
C ALA A 43 -14.40 20.56 9.08
N ALA A 44 -14.20 20.60 7.76
CA ALA A 44 -15.15 21.19 6.83
C ALA A 44 -16.37 20.28 6.62
N GLY A 45 -17.51 20.67 7.21
CA GLY A 45 -18.75 19.90 7.17
C GLY A 45 -19.54 20.03 5.86
N THR A 46 -19.26 21.01 5.00
CA THR A 46 -20.10 21.26 3.81
C THR A 46 -19.68 20.40 2.61
N VAL A 47 -20.64 20.09 1.73
CA VAL A 47 -20.39 19.32 0.50
C VAL A 47 -19.46 20.09 -0.46
N ARG A 48 -19.52 21.42 -0.47
CA ARG A 48 -18.66 22.27 -1.33
C ARG A 48 -17.19 22.17 -0.96
N ASP A 49 -16.87 22.09 0.33
CA ASP A 49 -15.49 21.97 0.81
C ASP A 49 -14.88 20.59 0.46
N ARG A 50 -15.71 19.54 0.49
CA ARG A 50 -15.33 18.18 0.08
C ARG A 50 -15.13 18.06 -1.43
N VAL A 51 -15.97 18.71 -2.23
CA VAL A 51 -15.88 18.71 -3.71
C VAL A 51 -14.66 19.50 -4.20
N ALA A 52 -14.34 20.63 -3.58
CA ALA A 52 -13.10 21.36 -3.89
C ALA A 52 -11.85 20.53 -3.55
N GLY A 53 -11.91 19.76 -2.46
CA GLY A 53 -10.87 18.82 -2.06
C GLY A 53 -10.67 17.67 -3.05
N LEU A 54 -11.75 17.01 -3.48
CA LEU A 54 -11.67 15.88 -4.44
C LEU A 54 -10.96 16.26 -5.75
N GLY A 55 -11.08 17.52 -6.19
CA GLY A 55 -10.35 18.05 -7.35
C GLY A 55 -8.82 18.16 -7.17
N LEU A 56 -8.32 18.05 -5.93
CA LEU A 56 -6.88 18.10 -5.61
C LEU A 56 -6.20 16.73 -5.67
N GLY A 57 -6.97 15.65 -5.88
CA GLY A 57 -6.46 14.29 -6.05
C GLY A 57 -6.38 13.44 -4.78
N ALA A 58 -7.10 13.81 -3.71
CA ALA A 58 -7.32 12.88 -2.60
C ALA A 58 -8.31 11.77 -2.99
N ASP A 59 -8.10 10.56 -2.48
CA ASP A 59 -8.94 9.39 -2.81
C ASP A 59 -10.21 9.30 -1.95
N ASP A 60 -10.18 9.84 -0.72
CA ASP A 60 -11.35 9.91 0.17
C ASP A 60 -11.22 11.04 1.21
N TYR A 61 -12.33 11.39 1.87
CA TYR A 61 -12.44 12.42 2.90
C TYR A 61 -13.16 11.89 4.15
N LEU A 62 -12.69 12.29 5.33
CA LEU A 62 -13.35 12.03 6.61
C LEU A 62 -13.48 13.33 7.42
N THR A 63 -14.70 13.69 7.78
CA THR A 63 -14.98 14.91 8.56
C THR A 63 -14.73 14.69 10.04
N LYS A 64 -14.16 15.68 10.73
CA LYS A 64 -14.01 15.72 12.18
C LYS A 64 -15.27 16.29 12.85
N PRO A 65 -15.72 15.77 14.00
CA PRO A 65 -15.23 14.54 14.65
C PRO A 65 -15.69 13.28 13.89
N PHE A 66 -14.91 12.20 13.99
CA PHE A 66 -15.22 10.91 13.36
C PHE A 66 -15.15 9.76 14.37
N ALA A 67 -15.87 8.68 14.09
CA ALA A 67 -15.73 7.43 14.81
C ALA A 67 -14.46 6.70 14.36
N TYR A 68 -13.79 6.02 15.30
CA TYR A 68 -12.61 5.20 14.99
C TYR A 68 -12.93 4.10 13.96
N ASP A 69 -14.07 3.42 14.12
CA ASP A 69 -14.51 2.37 13.20
C ASP A 69 -14.70 2.89 11.78
N GLU A 70 -15.16 4.14 11.62
CA GLU A 70 -15.31 4.76 10.30
C GLU A 70 -13.95 5.06 9.67
N LEU A 71 -13.01 5.61 10.44
CA LEU A 71 -11.63 5.83 9.98
C LEU A 71 -11.00 4.50 9.53
N LEU A 72 -11.10 3.47 10.36
CA LEU A 72 -10.53 2.16 10.08
C LEU A 72 -11.14 1.56 8.81
N ALA A 73 -12.46 1.60 8.65
CA ALA A 73 -13.14 1.08 7.48
C ALA A 73 -12.68 1.78 6.17
N ARG A 74 -12.48 3.09 6.20
CA ARG A 74 -12.00 3.88 5.05
C ARG A 74 -10.55 3.58 4.71
N VAL A 75 -9.68 3.50 5.71
CA VAL A 75 -8.27 3.13 5.52
C VAL A 75 -8.17 1.74 4.89
N LEU A 76 -8.90 0.75 5.41
CA LEU A 76 -8.92 -0.61 4.85
C LEU A 76 -9.48 -0.62 3.42
N ALA A 77 -10.50 0.19 3.13
CA ALA A 77 -11.07 0.31 1.79
C ALA A 77 -10.09 0.91 0.77
N LEU A 78 -9.30 1.91 1.18
CA LEU A 78 -8.26 2.52 0.34
C LEU A 78 -7.07 1.58 0.14
N GLY A 79 -6.62 0.89 1.19
CA GLY A 79 -5.51 -0.07 1.11
C GLY A 79 -5.77 -1.20 0.11
N ARG A 80 -7.02 -1.70 0.04
CA ARG A 80 -7.44 -2.68 -0.97
C ARG A 80 -7.30 -2.20 -2.43
N ARG A 81 -7.28 -0.88 -2.66
CA ARG A 81 -7.17 -0.25 -4.00
C ARG A 81 -5.77 0.31 -4.29
N ALA A 82 -4.88 0.36 -3.29
CA ALA A 82 -3.53 0.91 -3.41
C ALA A 82 -2.59 -0.07 -4.13
N ARG A 83 -2.75 -1.37 -3.90
CA ARG A 83 -2.06 -2.40 -4.66
C ARG A 83 -2.94 -2.86 -5.80
N PRO A 84 -2.43 -2.97 -7.05
CA PRO A 84 -3.06 -3.83 -8.03
C PRO A 84 -3.34 -5.17 -7.34
N ALA A 85 -4.54 -5.74 -7.54
CA ALA A 85 -4.75 -7.11 -7.11
C ALA A 85 -3.62 -7.93 -7.73
N LEU A 86 -2.70 -8.41 -6.89
CA LEU A 86 -1.61 -9.25 -7.38
C LEU A 86 -2.29 -10.37 -8.16
N PRO A 87 -1.84 -10.65 -9.40
CA PRO A 87 -2.32 -11.84 -10.06
C PRO A 87 -2.10 -12.98 -9.06
N PRO A 88 -3.12 -13.82 -8.80
CA PRO A 88 -3.01 -14.88 -7.80
C PRO A 88 -1.87 -15.86 -8.12
N VAL A 89 -1.31 -15.76 -9.33
CA VAL A 89 -0.21 -16.57 -9.83
C VAL A 89 0.91 -15.66 -10.35
N LEU A 90 2.13 -15.83 -9.81
CA LEU A 90 3.36 -15.20 -10.31
C LEU A 90 4.11 -16.19 -11.19
N GLU A 91 4.56 -15.76 -12.36
CA GLU A 91 5.28 -16.63 -13.30
C GLU A 91 6.59 -16.02 -13.78
N ARG A 92 7.67 -16.80 -13.72
CA ARG A 92 8.94 -16.39 -14.31
C ARG A 92 9.84 -17.57 -14.63
N ALA A 93 10.38 -17.57 -15.83
CA ALA A 93 11.40 -18.52 -16.27
C ALA A 93 11.05 -20.00 -16.03
N GLY A 94 9.77 -20.39 -16.06
CA GLY A 94 9.30 -21.76 -15.77
C GLY A 94 8.86 -21.99 -14.33
N LEU A 95 8.98 -21.00 -13.44
CA LEU A 95 8.35 -21.02 -12.12
C LEU A 95 6.92 -20.49 -12.21
N THR A 96 6.02 -21.13 -11.48
CA THR A 96 4.64 -20.70 -11.23
C THR A 96 4.41 -20.72 -9.73
N LEU A 97 4.06 -19.59 -9.12
CA LEU A 97 3.79 -19.47 -7.70
C LEU A 97 2.35 -18.98 -7.51
N ASP A 98 1.49 -19.83 -6.96
CA ASP A 98 0.12 -19.48 -6.56
C ASP A 98 0.16 -18.93 -5.13
N THR A 99 -0.05 -17.62 -4.99
CA THR A 99 0.03 -16.90 -3.70
C THR A 99 -1.14 -17.27 -2.80
N ALA A 100 -2.31 -17.56 -3.37
CA ALA A 100 -3.52 -17.91 -2.62
C ALA A 100 -3.46 -19.34 -2.07
N ARG A 101 -2.98 -20.30 -2.88
CA ARG A 101 -2.82 -21.71 -2.48
C ARG A 101 -1.50 -21.98 -1.76
N ARG A 102 -0.57 -21.04 -1.79
CA ARG A 102 0.81 -21.19 -1.32
C ARG A 102 1.51 -22.40 -1.94
N GLN A 103 1.38 -22.52 -3.25
CA GLN A 103 1.96 -23.62 -4.03
C GLN A 103 2.94 -23.09 -5.06
N VAL A 104 4.02 -23.83 -5.26
CA VAL A 104 5.03 -23.49 -6.26
C VAL A 104 5.26 -24.68 -7.17
N CYS A 105 5.30 -24.41 -8.47
CA CYS A 105 5.69 -25.36 -9.50
C CYS A 105 6.89 -24.83 -10.28
N ARG A 106 7.77 -25.73 -10.69
CA ARG A 106 8.83 -25.50 -11.68
C ARG A 106 8.62 -26.43 -12.84
N ASP A 107 8.37 -25.88 -14.03
CA ASP A 107 8.17 -26.65 -15.26
C ASP A 107 7.12 -27.78 -15.06
N GLY A 108 6.03 -27.45 -14.36
CA GLY A 108 4.94 -28.36 -14.02
C GLY A 108 5.16 -29.29 -12.81
N ARG A 109 6.31 -29.24 -12.14
CA ARG A 109 6.60 -30.06 -10.95
C ARG A 109 6.49 -29.25 -9.66
N PHE A 110 5.70 -29.74 -8.71
CA PHE A 110 5.56 -29.09 -7.40
C PHE A 110 6.90 -29.05 -6.64
N LEU A 111 7.16 -27.90 -6.03
CA LEU A 111 8.28 -27.70 -5.11
C LEU A 111 7.74 -27.66 -3.67
N SER A 112 8.31 -28.49 -2.80
CA SER A 112 8.04 -28.43 -1.37
C SER A 112 8.96 -27.38 -0.74
N LEU A 113 8.43 -26.21 -0.45
CA LEU A 113 9.16 -25.12 0.19
C LEU A 113 8.68 -24.93 1.63
N SER A 114 9.61 -24.62 2.54
CA SER A 114 9.28 -24.08 3.85
C SER A 114 8.60 -22.72 3.71
N ARG A 115 7.98 -22.23 4.80
CA ARG A 115 7.33 -20.91 4.80
C ARG A 115 8.30 -19.79 4.41
N LYS A 116 9.55 -19.85 4.88
CA LYS A 116 10.56 -18.83 4.62
C LYS A 116 11.06 -18.90 3.18
N GLU A 117 11.34 -20.10 2.67
CA GLU A 117 11.73 -20.27 1.26
C GLU A 117 10.62 -19.81 0.31
N PHE A 118 9.36 -20.09 0.63
CA PHE A 118 8.21 -19.58 -0.12
C PHE A 118 8.18 -18.05 -0.14
N ALA A 119 8.29 -17.42 1.04
CA ALA A 119 8.24 -15.97 1.17
C ALA A 119 9.41 -15.28 0.45
N VAL A 120 10.64 -15.81 0.57
CA VAL A 120 11.79 -15.31 -0.20
C VAL A 120 11.53 -15.41 -1.70
N LEU A 121 11.04 -16.56 -2.18
CA LEU A 121 10.76 -16.75 -3.60
C LEU A 121 9.65 -15.80 -4.09
N GLU A 122 8.59 -15.61 -3.31
CA GLU A 122 7.52 -14.67 -3.60
C GLU A 122 8.06 -13.23 -3.71
N THR A 123 8.86 -12.77 -2.75
CA THR A 123 9.48 -11.43 -2.79
C THR A 123 10.36 -11.26 -4.03
N LEU A 124 11.16 -12.26 -4.39
CA LEU A 124 12.00 -12.21 -5.59
C LEU A 124 11.18 -12.23 -6.89
N LEU A 125 10.10 -13.01 -6.96
CA LEU A 125 9.22 -13.03 -8.12
C LEU A 125 8.45 -11.71 -8.29
N ARG A 126 8.01 -11.10 -7.18
CA ARG A 126 7.36 -9.77 -7.16
C ARG A 126 8.29 -8.65 -7.59
N ALA A 127 9.60 -8.80 -7.40
CA ALA A 127 10.57 -7.81 -7.86
C ALA A 127 10.71 -7.76 -9.39
N GLU A 128 10.09 -8.69 -10.13
CA GLU A 128 10.09 -8.72 -11.60
C GLU A 128 11.49 -8.62 -12.22
N GLY A 129 12.51 -9.12 -11.52
CA GLY A 129 13.91 -9.13 -11.96
C GLY A 129 14.71 -7.90 -11.57
N ALA A 130 14.11 -6.96 -10.84
CA ALA A 130 14.86 -5.96 -10.11
C ALA A 130 15.71 -6.61 -9.00
N VAL A 131 16.81 -5.94 -8.64
CA VAL A 131 17.65 -6.37 -7.52
C VAL A 131 16.91 -6.12 -6.22
N VAL A 132 16.81 -7.14 -5.37
CA VAL A 132 16.31 -7.03 -4.00
C VAL A 132 17.51 -7.08 -3.06
N SER A 133 17.65 -6.09 -2.19
CA SER A 133 18.76 -6.08 -1.23
C SER A 133 18.54 -7.12 -0.12
N GLY A 134 19.61 -7.49 0.58
CA GLY A 134 19.50 -8.37 1.74
C GLY A 134 18.69 -7.74 2.87
N GLU A 135 18.78 -6.43 3.03
CA GLU A 135 18.01 -5.66 4.02
C GLU A 135 16.51 -5.71 3.70
N ASP A 136 16.13 -5.44 2.44
CA ASP A 136 14.72 -5.49 2.00
C ASP A 136 14.14 -6.91 2.15
N LEU A 137 14.93 -7.94 1.85
CA LEU A 137 14.51 -9.34 2.04
C LEU A 137 14.27 -9.67 3.51
N ILE A 138 15.12 -9.18 4.42
CA ILE A 138 14.96 -9.37 5.87
C ILE A 138 13.69 -8.68 6.35
N GLU A 139 13.50 -7.42 5.98
CA GLU A 139 12.31 -6.62 6.36
C GLU A 139 11.01 -7.31 5.90
N GLU A 140 10.92 -7.65 4.60
CA GLU A 140 9.70 -8.24 4.02
C GLU A 140 9.41 -9.67 4.53
N VAL A 141 10.43 -10.52 4.66
CA VAL A 141 10.21 -11.96 4.94
C VAL A 141 10.32 -12.30 6.43
N TRP A 142 11.09 -11.55 7.23
CA TRP A 142 11.30 -11.84 8.65
C TRP A 142 10.55 -10.93 9.61
N GLU A 143 10.35 -9.64 9.30
CA GLU A 143 9.63 -8.76 10.22
C GLU A 143 8.11 -8.92 10.15
N ALA A 144 7.58 -9.42 9.03
CA ALA A 144 6.16 -9.77 8.90
C ALA A 144 5.68 -10.85 9.91
N ASP A 145 6.57 -11.70 10.43
CA ASP A 145 6.25 -12.71 11.46
C ASP A 145 6.21 -12.14 12.90
N THR A 146 6.63 -10.88 13.10
CA THR A 146 6.78 -10.29 14.45
C THR A 146 5.57 -9.47 14.88
N SER A 147 4.55 -9.33 14.03
CA SER A 147 3.32 -8.60 14.34
C SER A 147 2.23 -9.57 14.80
N TYR A 148 2.14 -9.78 16.12
CA TYR A 148 0.96 -10.33 16.80
C TYR A 148 0.03 -9.19 17.25
#